data_AF-A0A2W6BH94-F1
#
_entry.id   AF-A0A2W6BH94-F1
#
_cell.length_a   1.000
_cell.length_b   1.000
_cell.length_c   1.000
_cell.angle_alpha   90.00
_cell.angle_beta   90.00
_cell.angle_gamma   90.00
#
_symmetry.space_group_name_H-M   'P 1'
#
loop_
_entity.id
_entity.type
_entity.pdbx_description
1 polymer ?
#
loop_
_entity_poly.entity_id
_entity_poly.type
_entity_poly.pdbx_seq_one_letter_code
_entity_poly.pdbx_strand_id
1 'polypeptide(L)'
;MVADGCISTHQADFANHDDGSRFRITQLWSRLFLARASVIPWLREQLYAPSGSKQVPPLILNADAGARRAFLDGYCAGDGLKRGNGASIKTNSPVLAQGLYWLYHLEGQPASVYAERRSGKTYYQLNLPSLARVGAKGQHLRRDPAEVRRVVDIPPEVDEWVFDLETESGVFCAGVGRIVVHNSPRRGLEFVTRKITWHAAAIKLGLAGEVRLGNLEAERDWGFAGDYTKAMWLMLQQDQPEDFVIATGAAHSVRECVEIAFDHAGVSIDDHVVLDPAFLRPAEVEHLIGDASKAKRILGWEPEVNFEQLIRMMVDADLALLGATLGRGRAPLRR
;
A
#
# COMPACT_ATOMS: atom_id res chain seq x y z
N MET A 1 -44.87 -19.81 29.81
CA MET A 1 -46.18 -19.11 29.85
C MET A 1 -45.98 -17.70 29.31
N VAL A 2 -47.03 -17.08 28.80
CA VAL A 2 -47.00 -15.93 27.86
C VAL A 2 -47.14 -14.58 28.58
N ALA A 3 -46.98 -13.49 27.82
CA ALA A 3 -47.48 -12.12 28.04
C ALA A 3 -46.62 -11.17 28.91
N ASP A 4 -46.59 -9.85 28.67
CA ASP A 4 -46.72 -9.03 27.43
C ASP A 4 -46.39 -7.57 27.81
N GLY A 5 -46.12 -6.66 26.85
CA GLY A 5 -45.98 -5.23 27.20
C GLY A 5 -45.43 -4.30 26.11
N CYS A 6 -46.28 -3.86 25.19
CA CYS A 6 -45.99 -2.84 24.17
C CYS A 6 -46.07 -1.38 24.69
N ILE A 7 -45.77 -0.45 23.76
CA ILE A 7 -46.03 1.03 23.74
C ILE A 7 -44.88 1.87 24.35
N SER A 8 -44.42 3.00 23.76
CA SER A 8 -44.90 3.77 22.59
C SER A 8 -43.83 4.04 21.51
N THR A 9 -44.30 4.49 20.33
CA THR A 9 -43.52 5.20 19.31
C THR A 9 -43.45 6.70 19.61
N HIS A 10 -42.27 7.32 19.49
CA HIS A 10 -42.16 8.75 19.20
C HIS A 10 -41.22 9.00 18.03
N GLN A 11 -41.79 9.32 16.86
CA GLN A 11 -41.07 10.06 15.83
C GLN A 11 -40.75 11.45 16.38
N ALA A 12 -39.50 11.87 16.26
CA ALA A 12 -39.10 13.25 16.41
C ALA A 12 -38.63 13.76 15.04
N ASP A 13 -39.53 14.39 14.30
CA ASP A 13 -39.20 15.10 13.07
C ASP A 13 -38.29 16.29 13.40
N PHE A 14 -37.05 16.23 12.95
CA PHE A 14 -36.13 17.38 12.98
C PHE A 14 -36.11 18.08 11.63
N ALA A 15 -37.22 18.73 11.30
CA ALA A 15 -37.23 19.79 10.30
C ALA A 15 -36.48 21.01 10.88
N ASN A 16 -35.51 21.55 10.13
CA ASN A 16 -34.88 22.82 10.50
C ASN A 16 -35.87 23.97 10.31
N HIS A 17 -36.08 24.81 11.33
CA HIS A 17 -36.18 26.28 11.22
C HIS A 17 -36.02 26.93 12.62
N ASP A 18 -35.60 28.20 12.68
CA ASP A 18 -35.31 28.98 13.90
C ASP A 18 -36.49 29.00 14.89
N ASP A 19 -36.32 29.00 16.22
CA ASP A 19 -35.75 30.12 17.01
C ASP A 19 -35.43 29.70 18.48
N GLY A 20 -34.66 30.53 19.22
CA GLY A 20 -34.80 30.67 20.67
C GLY A 20 -34.03 29.75 21.64
N SER A 21 -33.42 28.63 21.23
CA SER A 21 -32.90 27.63 22.21
C SER A 21 -31.51 27.03 21.94
N ARG A 22 -30.48 27.88 21.77
CA ARG A 22 -29.07 27.42 21.83
C ARG A 22 -28.61 27.08 23.27
N PHE A 23 -29.05 25.94 23.80
CA PHE A 23 -28.35 25.30 24.91
C PHE A 23 -26.98 24.85 24.43
N ARG A 24 -25.93 25.62 24.77
CA ARG A 24 -24.55 25.18 24.53
C ARG A 24 -24.31 23.92 25.34
N ILE A 25 -23.66 22.93 24.73
CA ILE A 25 -23.17 21.70 25.38
C ILE A 25 -22.56 22.00 26.75
N THR A 26 -21.75 23.05 26.89
CA THR A 26 -21.14 23.48 28.16
C THR A 26 -22.10 23.72 29.33
N GLN A 27 -23.39 24.03 29.11
CA GLN A 27 -24.39 24.20 30.18
C GLN A 27 -25.05 22.89 30.63
N LEU A 28 -25.08 21.85 29.79
CA LEU A 28 -25.50 20.51 30.23
C LEU A 28 -24.45 19.89 31.16
N TRP A 29 -23.18 20.14 30.85
CA TRP A 29 -22.03 19.57 31.57
C TRP A 29 -21.82 20.17 32.96
N SER A 30 -22.16 21.45 33.17
CA SER A 30 -22.08 22.04 34.52
C SER A 30 -23.11 21.45 35.49
N ARG A 31 -24.32 21.10 35.02
CA ARG A 31 -25.38 20.55 35.89
C ARG A 31 -25.22 19.07 36.23
N LEU A 32 -24.62 18.26 35.34
CA LEU A 32 -24.45 16.82 35.58
C LEU A 32 -23.23 16.46 36.45
N PHE A 33 -22.17 17.29 36.47
CA PHE A 33 -20.86 16.88 37.01
C PHE A 33 -20.38 17.61 38.28
N LEU A 34 -21.11 18.61 38.79
CA LEU A 34 -20.71 19.34 40.01
C LEU A 34 -20.81 18.53 41.32
N ALA A 35 -21.33 17.31 41.31
CA ALA A 35 -21.60 16.53 42.52
C ALA A 35 -20.45 15.61 43.01
N ARG A 36 -19.41 15.32 42.20
CA ARG A 36 -18.30 14.43 42.59
C ARG A 36 -16.96 14.85 41.98
N ALA A 37 -16.05 15.35 42.83
CA ALA A 37 -14.73 15.86 42.45
C ALA A 37 -13.81 14.85 41.72
N SER A 38 -14.07 13.54 41.85
CA SER A 38 -13.26 12.46 41.25
C SER A 38 -13.57 12.15 39.78
N VAL A 39 -14.71 12.60 39.24
CA VAL A 39 -15.14 12.19 37.88
C VAL A 39 -14.38 12.94 36.78
N ILE A 40 -14.04 14.21 37.00
CA ILE A 40 -13.37 15.04 35.98
C ILE A 40 -11.92 14.57 35.71
N PRO A 41 -11.07 14.28 36.72
CA PRO A 41 -9.74 13.72 36.48
C PRO A 41 -9.79 12.38 35.74
N TRP A 42 -10.63 11.45 36.20
CA TRP A 42 -10.81 10.15 35.56
C TRP A 42 -11.27 10.28 34.10
N LEU A 43 -12.25 11.14 33.82
CA LEU A 43 -12.72 11.37 32.45
C LEU A 43 -11.64 12.00 31.55
N ARG A 44 -10.77 12.85 32.13
CA ARG A 44 -9.62 13.41 31.42
C ARG A 44 -8.62 12.33 31.03
N GLU A 45 -8.32 11.38 31.92
CA GLU A 45 -7.46 10.21 31.62
C GLU A 45 -8.06 9.31 30.54
N GLN A 46 -9.39 9.17 30.49
CA GLN A 46 -10.04 8.45 29.40
C GLN A 46 -9.89 9.19 28.06
N LEU A 47 -10.07 10.51 28.01
CA LEU A 47 -10.12 11.29 26.77
C LEU A 47 -8.76 11.80 26.27
N TYR A 48 -7.72 11.79 27.11
CA TYR A 48 -6.39 12.29 26.78
C TYR A 48 -5.27 11.33 27.23
N ALA A 49 -4.35 11.03 26.31
CA ALA A 49 -3.11 10.33 26.61
C ALA A 49 -2.18 11.19 27.50
N PRO A 50 -1.18 10.60 28.19
CA PRO A 50 -0.20 11.35 28.99
C PRO A 50 0.53 12.47 28.23
N SER A 51 0.67 12.34 26.90
CA SER A 51 1.22 13.37 26.01
C SER A 51 0.31 14.58 25.76
N GLY A 52 -0.87 14.64 26.40
CA GLY A 52 -1.89 15.67 26.15
C GLY A 52 -2.65 15.51 24.82
N SER A 53 -2.33 14.47 24.04
CA SER A 53 -3.07 14.10 22.84
C SER A 53 -4.47 13.59 23.19
N LYS A 54 -5.51 14.03 22.46
CA LYS A 54 -6.83 13.37 22.50
C LYS A 54 -6.67 11.87 22.19
N GLN A 55 -7.50 11.01 22.76
CA GLN A 55 -7.54 9.59 22.39
C GLN A 55 -8.98 9.06 22.35
N VAL A 56 -9.17 7.91 21.69
CA VAL A 56 -10.36 7.09 21.95
C VAL A 56 -10.18 6.48 23.35
N PRO A 57 -11.17 6.55 24.25
CA PRO A 57 -11.06 5.95 25.57
C PRO A 57 -10.68 4.46 25.50
N PRO A 58 -9.67 4.00 26.26
CA PRO A 58 -9.31 2.59 26.32
C PRO A 58 -10.50 1.69 26.69
N LEU A 59 -11.43 2.18 27.52
CA LEU A 59 -12.65 1.47 27.87
C LEU A 59 -13.59 1.27 26.67
N ILE A 60 -13.64 2.21 25.72
CA ILE A 60 -14.41 2.08 24.47
C ILE A 60 -13.71 1.13 23.48
N LEU A 61 -12.37 1.20 23.37
CA LEU A 61 -11.61 0.27 22.50
C LEU A 61 -11.83 -1.20 22.86
N ASN A 62 -12.10 -1.49 24.14
CA ASN A 62 -12.36 -2.83 24.67
C ASN A 62 -13.85 -3.12 24.91
N ALA A 63 -14.76 -2.19 24.58
CA ALA A 63 -16.19 -2.37 24.78
C ALA A 63 -16.84 -3.25 23.68
N ASP A 64 -18.09 -3.63 23.90
CA ASP A 64 -18.91 -4.31 22.89
C ASP A 64 -19.21 -3.41 21.69
N ALA A 65 -19.70 -4.02 20.61
CA ALA A 65 -19.96 -3.33 19.35
C ALA A 65 -21.07 -2.25 19.45
N GLY A 66 -22.02 -2.38 20.38
CA GLY A 66 -23.04 -1.36 20.64
C GLY A 66 -22.42 -0.09 21.23
N ALA A 67 -21.61 -0.25 22.27
CA ALA A 67 -20.88 0.87 22.90
C ALA A 67 -19.88 1.53 21.94
N ARG A 68 -19.18 0.76 21.09
CA ARG A 68 -18.26 1.29 20.08
C ARG A 68 -18.98 2.12 19.01
N ARG A 69 -20.11 1.64 18.48
CA ARG A 69 -20.94 2.41 17.54
C ARG A 69 -21.50 3.68 18.17
N ALA A 70 -22.06 3.60 19.37
CA ALA A 70 -22.57 4.78 20.09
C ALA A 70 -21.49 5.85 20.30
N PHE A 71 -20.24 5.45 20.57
CA PHE A 71 -19.11 6.38 20.63
C PHE A 71 -18.78 6.99 19.25
N LEU A 72 -18.73 6.19 18.18
CA LEU A 72 -18.46 6.69 16.83
C LEU A 72 -19.55 7.66 16.35
N ASP A 73 -20.82 7.37 16.61
CA ASP A 73 -21.97 8.23 16.27
C ASP A 73 -21.89 9.57 17.03
N GLY A 74 -21.68 9.50 18.35
CA GLY A 74 -21.51 10.70 19.18
C GLY A 74 -20.27 11.53 18.80
N TYR A 75 -19.17 10.88 18.44
CA TYR A 75 -17.96 11.54 17.95
C TYR A 75 -18.21 12.23 16.59
N CYS A 76 -18.88 11.55 15.65
CA CYS A 76 -19.22 12.08 14.34
C CYS A 76 -20.17 13.28 14.43
N ALA A 77 -21.15 13.24 15.34
CA ALA A 77 -22.08 14.32 15.60
C ALA A 77 -21.43 15.55 16.28
N GLY A 78 -20.38 15.35 17.08
CA GLY A 78 -19.73 16.42 17.86
C GLY A 78 -18.50 17.06 17.21
N ASP A 79 -17.54 16.26 16.74
CA ASP A 79 -16.17 16.69 16.34
C ASP A 79 -15.76 16.15 14.95
N GLY A 80 -16.35 15.01 14.54
CA GLY A 80 -15.84 14.19 13.43
C GLY A 80 -16.19 14.67 12.02
N LEU A 81 -17.48 14.80 11.68
CA LEU A 81 -17.89 14.97 10.27
C LEU A 81 -17.93 16.44 9.83
N LYS A 82 -16.98 16.84 8.99
CA LYS A 82 -16.98 18.18 8.36
C LYS A 82 -17.87 18.20 7.11
N ARG A 83 -18.78 19.18 7.03
CA ARG A 83 -19.59 19.45 5.84
C ARG A 83 -18.70 19.67 4.61
N GLY A 84 -18.94 18.91 3.53
CA GLY A 84 -18.52 19.32 2.18
C GLY A 84 -18.05 18.23 1.20
N ASN A 85 -17.39 17.15 1.64
CA ASN A 85 -16.83 16.13 0.71
C ASN A 85 -16.79 14.71 1.34
N GLY A 86 -17.95 14.12 1.63
CA GLY A 86 -18.05 12.74 2.12
C GLY A 86 -17.69 12.54 3.59
N ALA A 87 -17.78 11.30 4.06
CA ALA A 87 -17.50 10.93 5.43
C ALA A 87 -15.99 10.93 5.70
N SER A 88 -15.48 12.03 6.24
CA SER A 88 -14.07 12.18 6.61
C SER A 88 -13.91 12.89 7.95
N ILE A 89 -12.93 12.44 8.73
CA ILE A 89 -12.59 12.95 10.06
C ILE A 89 -11.17 13.52 9.99
N LYS A 90 -10.94 14.70 10.59
CA LYS A 90 -9.61 15.33 10.62
C LYS A 90 -9.20 15.76 12.02
N THR A 91 -8.14 15.15 12.54
CA THR A 91 -7.58 15.40 13.88
C THR A 91 -6.10 15.76 13.79
N ASN A 92 -5.58 16.54 14.74
CA ASN A 92 -4.14 16.77 14.91
C ASN A 92 -3.52 15.86 15.98
N SER A 93 -4.30 14.95 16.58
CA SER A 93 -3.78 13.97 17.52
C SER A 93 -3.52 12.63 16.81
N PRO A 94 -2.28 12.09 16.84
CA PRO A 94 -1.97 10.79 16.28
C PRO A 94 -2.68 9.65 17.03
N VAL A 95 -2.77 9.75 18.36
CA VAL A 95 -3.40 8.73 19.21
C VAL A 95 -4.90 8.63 18.94
N LEU A 96 -5.59 9.76 18.77
CA LEU A 96 -7.00 9.75 18.36
C LEU A 96 -7.17 9.16 16.94
N ALA A 97 -6.28 9.49 16.00
CA ALA A 97 -6.34 8.98 14.63
C ALA A 97 -6.18 7.44 14.60
N GLN A 98 -5.22 6.91 15.33
CA GLN A 98 -4.99 5.47 15.48
C GLN A 98 -6.19 4.77 16.14
N GLY A 99 -6.70 5.31 17.25
CA GLY A 99 -7.85 4.74 17.96
C GLY A 99 -9.12 4.72 17.12
N LEU A 100 -9.40 5.79 16.36
CA LEU A 100 -10.55 5.85 15.45
C LEU A 100 -10.39 4.87 14.28
N TYR A 101 -9.21 4.79 13.67
CA TYR A 101 -8.93 3.80 12.62
C TYR A 101 -9.18 2.37 13.12
N TRP A 102 -8.74 2.04 14.33
CA TRP A 102 -8.97 0.75 14.94
C TRP A 102 -10.45 0.48 15.24
N LEU A 103 -11.20 1.46 15.77
CA LEU A 103 -12.65 1.32 15.96
C LEU A 103 -13.40 1.04 14.65
N TYR A 104 -13.09 1.78 13.58
CA TYR A 104 -13.73 1.56 12.28
C TYR A 104 -13.38 0.17 11.71
N HIS A 105 -12.13 -0.28 11.87
CA HIS A 105 -11.73 -1.64 11.51
C HIS A 105 -12.51 -2.72 12.29
N LEU A 106 -12.68 -2.56 13.61
CA LEU A 106 -13.45 -3.48 14.45
C LEU A 106 -14.94 -3.55 14.11
N GLU A 107 -15.53 -2.46 13.62
CA GLU A 107 -16.91 -2.42 13.13
C GLU A 107 -17.04 -2.80 11.64
N GLY A 108 -15.98 -3.34 11.03
CA GLY A 108 -15.99 -3.85 9.65
C GLY A 108 -15.98 -2.77 8.56
N GLN A 109 -15.74 -1.51 8.90
CA GLN A 109 -15.64 -0.39 7.96
C GLN A 109 -14.17 -0.02 7.73
N PRO A 110 -13.53 -0.46 6.63
CA PRO A 110 -12.13 -0.14 6.38
C PRO A 110 -11.96 1.37 6.13
N ALA A 111 -11.05 2.02 6.85
CA ALA A 111 -10.70 3.44 6.65
C ALA A 111 -9.34 3.58 5.96
N SER A 112 -9.05 4.75 5.39
CA SER A 112 -7.69 5.14 4.98
C SER A 112 -7.25 6.39 5.73
N VAL A 113 -5.95 6.49 6.05
CA VAL A 113 -5.39 7.60 6.84
C VAL A 113 -4.34 8.35 6.01
N TYR A 114 -4.49 9.66 5.91
CA TYR A 114 -3.54 10.56 5.26
C TYR A 114 -2.96 11.53 6.29
N ALA A 115 -1.65 11.73 6.28
CA ALA A 115 -0.98 12.74 7.10
C ALA A 115 -0.67 13.99 6.24
N GLU A 116 -1.06 15.17 6.72
CA GLU A 116 -0.77 16.48 6.11
C GLU A 116 -0.05 17.35 7.15
N ARG A 117 1.14 17.86 6.82
CA ARG A 117 1.85 18.83 7.67
C ARG A 117 1.52 20.24 7.20
N ARG A 118 0.92 21.06 8.08
CA ARG A 118 0.53 22.44 7.79
C ARG A 118 0.90 23.36 8.94
N SER A 119 1.64 24.43 8.64
CA SER A 119 2.06 25.46 9.61
C SER A 119 2.70 24.86 10.88
N GLY A 120 3.63 23.92 10.69
CA GLY A 120 4.35 23.23 11.77
C GLY A 120 3.57 22.12 12.49
N LYS A 121 2.27 21.93 12.22
CA LYS A 121 1.43 20.89 12.85
C LYS A 121 1.07 19.79 11.87
N THR A 122 1.09 18.54 12.34
CA THR A 122 0.61 17.38 11.57
C THR A 122 -0.88 17.16 11.81
N TYR A 123 -1.63 16.94 10.74
CA TYR A 123 -3.03 16.57 10.76
C TYR A 123 -3.22 15.21 10.10
N TYR A 124 -4.00 14.35 10.73
CA TYR A 124 -4.40 13.04 10.27
C TYR A 124 -5.84 13.12 9.78
N GLN A 125 -6.04 12.77 8.51
CA GLN A 125 -7.36 12.69 7.89
C GLN A 125 -7.73 11.23 7.65
N LEU A 126 -8.77 10.77 8.35
CA LEU A 126 -9.39 9.48 8.13
C LEU A 126 -10.48 9.66 7.08
N ASN A 127 -10.38 8.93 5.97
CA ASN A 127 -11.42 8.89 4.94
C ASN A 127 -12.19 7.57 5.08
N LEU A 128 -13.51 7.67 5.23
CA LEU A 128 -14.40 6.52 5.37
C LEU A 128 -15.10 6.19 4.04
N PRO A 129 -15.31 4.91 3.70
CA PRO A 129 -16.08 4.52 2.53
C PRO A 129 -17.50 5.04 2.66
N SER A 130 -17.92 5.86 1.68
CA SER A 130 -19.31 6.35 1.60
C SER A 130 -20.15 5.39 0.75
N LEU A 131 -21.22 4.84 1.33
CA LEU A 131 -22.26 4.15 0.57
C LEU A 131 -23.06 5.13 -0.33
N ALA A 132 -23.17 6.40 0.08
CA ALA A 132 -23.84 7.43 -0.69
C ALA A 132 -22.86 8.09 -1.70
N ARG A 133 -23.11 7.89 -3.00
CA ARG A 133 -22.43 8.63 -4.08
C ARG A 133 -23.02 10.04 -4.23
N VAL A 134 -22.61 10.96 -3.35
CA VAL A 134 -23.01 12.37 -3.44
C VAL A 134 -22.10 13.13 -4.41
N GLY A 135 -22.64 13.47 -5.58
CA GLY A 135 -21.97 14.26 -6.62
C GLY A 135 -21.08 13.46 -7.56
N ALA A 136 -20.80 14.02 -8.75
CA ALA A 136 -20.02 13.38 -9.82
C ALA A 136 -18.50 13.26 -9.54
N LYS A 137 -18.07 13.37 -8.28
CA LYS A 137 -16.68 13.11 -7.88
C LYS A 137 -16.46 11.61 -7.77
N GLY A 138 -15.59 11.08 -8.63
CA GLY A 138 -15.31 9.65 -8.74
C GLY A 138 -15.53 9.05 -10.13
N GLN A 139 -16.04 9.80 -11.11
CA GLN A 139 -15.98 9.35 -12.51
C GLN A 139 -14.53 9.12 -12.98
N HIS A 140 -13.57 9.88 -12.46
CA HIS A 140 -12.13 9.66 -12.67
C HIS A 140 -11.56 8.40 -11.99
N LEU A 141 -12.34 7.72 -11.15
CA LEU A 141 -12.04 6.40 -10.56
C LEU A 141 -12.74 5.25 -11.32
N ARG A 142 -13.62 5.57 -12.29
CA ARG A 142 -14.17 4.60 -13.26
C ARG A 142 -13.42 4.60 -14.59
N ARG A 143 -12.58 5.61 -14.81
CA ARG A 143 -11.62 5.64 -15.91
C ARG A 143 -10.64 4.49 -15.73
N ASP A 144 -10.19 3.92 -16.84
CA ASP A 144 -9.11 2.95 -16.83
C ASP A 144 -7.93 3.53 -16.00
N PRO A 145 -7.43 2.81 -14.98
CA PRO A 145 -6.29 3.26 -14.17
C PRO A 145 -5.08 3.66 -15.00
N ALA A 146 -4.95 3.12 -16.22
CA ALA A 146 -3.84 3.36 -17.11
C ALA A 146 -4.21 4.17 -18.38
N GLU A 147 -5.41 4.78 -18.43
CA GLU A 147 -5.74 5.86 -19.38
C GLU A 147 -4.73 7.00 -19.26
N VAL A 148 -3.95 7.29 -20.32
CA VAL A 148 -3.01 8.42 -20.33
C VAL A 148 -3.79 9.74 -20.35
N ARG A 149 -3.87 10.40 -19.19
CA ARG A 149 -4.70 11.61 -19.02
C ARG A 149 -4.01 12.89 -19.48
N ARG A 150 -2.68 12.90 -19.48
CA ARG A 150 -1.84 14.04 -19.86
C ARG A 150 -0.40 13.55 -20.06
N VAL A 151 0.15 13.76 -21.24
CA VAL A 151 1.61 13.75 -21.44
C VAL A 151 2.10 15.16 -21.07
N VAL A 152 3.14 15.24 -20.24
CA VAL A 152 3.79 16.50 -19.85
C VAL A 152 5.28 16.27 -19.97
N ASP A 153 5.95 17.11 -20.75
CA ASP A 153 7.41 17.17 -20.73
C ASP A 153 7.85 17.70 -19.37
N ILE A 154 8.42 16.83 -18.55
CA ILE A 154 8.97 17.20 -17.25
C ILE A 154 10.36 17.82 -17.53
N PRO A 155 10.59 19.11 -17.23
CA PRO A 155 11.92 19.69 -17.35
C PRO A 155 12.89 18.93 -16.44
N PRO A 156 14.18 18.80 -16.80
CA PRO A 156 15.12 17.93 -16.10
C PRO A 156 15.45 18.35 -14.65
N GLU A 157 14.96 19.50 -14.19
CA GLU A 157 15.28 20.14 -12.91
C GLU A 157 14.44 19.65 -11.71
N VAL A 158 13.86 18.43 -11.78
CA VAL A 158 13.09 17.84 -10.67
C VAL A 158 13.75 16.56 -10.18
N ASP A 159 14.76 16.74 -9.32
CA ASP A 159 15.49 15.71 -8.57
C ASP A 159 14.64 15.04 -7.46
N GLU A 160 13.40 14.68 -7.79
CA GLU A 160 12.59 13.78 -6.96
C GLU A 160 12.57 12.40 -7.63
N TRP A 161 13.43 11.51 -7.13
CA TRP A 161 13.07 10.33 -6.30
C TRP A 161 14.29 9.39 -6.26
N VAL A 162 15.04 9.48 -5.15
CA VAL A 162 16.09 8.53 -4.75
C VAL A 162 15.54 7.67 -3.61
N PHE A 163 16.00 6.43 -3.47
CA PHE A 163 15.80 5.66 -2.24
C PHE A 163 16.65 6.26 -1.12
N ASP A 164 16.11 7.26 -0.43
CA ASP A 164 16.75 7.84 0.75
C ASP A 164 16.48 6.95 1.98
N LEU A 165 17.53 6.30 2.48
CA LEU A 165 17.54 5.60 3.76
C LEU A 165 18.22 6.49 4.79
N GLU A 166 17.49 7.50 5.26
CA GLU A 166 17.93 8.44 6.29
C GLU A 166 18.40 7.69 7.55
N THR A 167 19.69 7.76 7.86
CA THR A 167 20.24 7.22 9.11
C THR A 167 20.18 8.27 10.21
N GLU A 168 20.28 7.87 11.49
CA GLU A 168 20.23 8.79 12.64
C GLU A 168 21.27 9.94 12.61
N SER A 169 22.29 9.87 11.75
CA SER A 169 23.28 10.94 11.55
C SER A 169 22.79 12.10 10.68
N GLY A 170 21.67 11.96 9.95
CA GLY A 170 21.18 12.96 9.00
C GLY A 170 22.03 13.10 7.73
N VAL A 171 22.98 12.18 7.48
CA VAL A 171 23.79 12.14 6.26
C VAL A 171 23.87 10.69 5.77
N PHE A 172 23.21 10.41 4.64
CA PHE A 172 23.35 9.19 3.86
C PHE A 172 23.34 9.58 2.38
N CYS A 173 24.33 9.11 1.61
CA CYS A 173 24.61 9.67 0.28
C CYS A 173 25.02 8.60 -0.73
N ALA A 174 24.15 7.61 -0.91
CA ALA A 174 24.28 6.54 -1.90
C ALA A 174 22.91 6.28 -2.54
N GLY A 175 22.71 6.78 -3.76
CA GLY A 175 21.45 6.66 -4.49
C GLY A 175 21.52 5.70 -5.67
N VAL A 176 20.53 4.80 -5.78
CA VAL A 176 20.27 4.05 -7.03
C VAL A 176 19.33 4.88 -7.89
N GLY A 177 19.80 5.34 -9.05
CA GLY A 177 19.01 6.09 -10.02
C GLY A 177 17.81 5.32 -10.60
N ARG A 178 16.96 6.03 -11.36
CA ARG A 178 15.57 5.66 -11.79
C ARG A 178 15.30 4.30 -12.47
N ILE A 179 16.25 3.38 -12.58
CA ILE A 179 16.09 2.07 -13.25
C ILE A 179 16.25 0.94 -12.23
N VAL A 180 15.11 0.42 -11.75
CA VAL A 180 15.06 -0.62 -10.71
C VAL A 180 14.19 -1.79 -11.16
N VAL A 181 14.71 -2.61 -12.08
CA VAL A 181 14.10 -3.89 -12.48
C VAL A 181 15.00 -5.08 -12.13
N HIS A 182 15.58 -5.06 -10.93
CA HIS A 182 16.33 -6.21 -10.41
C HIS A 182 15.40 -7.37 -9.99
N ASN A 183 15.82 -8.61 -10.22
CA ASN A 183 15.06 -9.81 -9.89
C ASN A 183 15.87 -10.80 -9.04
N SER A 184 15.19 -11.80 -8.48
CA SER A 184 15.81 -12.91 -7.74
C SER A 184 14.78 -14.01 -7.47
N PRO A 185 15.22 -15.20 -6.99
CA PRO A 185 14.38 -16.21 -6.36
C PRO A 185 13.50 -15.74 -5.17
N ARG A 186 13.61 -14.46 -4.75
CA ARG A 186 12.80 -13.84 -3.70
C ARG A 186 11.85 -12.75 -4.22
N ARG A 187 11.84 -12.46 -5.53
CA ARG A 187 10.91 -11.49 -6.16
C ARG A 187 9.46 -11.94 -5.95
N GLY A 188 8.53 -11.00 -5.77
CA GLY A 188 7.09 -11.28 -5.64
C GLY A 188 6.45 -11.78 -6.95
N LEU A 189 5.39 -12.58 -6.84
CA LEU A 189 4.68 -13.22 -7.97
C LEU A 189 3.90 -12.24 -8.85
N GLU A 190 3.66 -11.02 -8.36
CA GLU A 190 3.07 -9.91 -9.09
C GLU A 190 3.98 -9.34 -10.20
N PHE A 191 5.27 -9.65 -10.18
CA PHE A 191 6.23 -9.24 -11.21
C PHE A 191 6.39 -10.30 -12.31
N VAL A 192 6.47 -9.85 -13.57
CA VAL A 192 6.39 -10.69 -14.77
C VAL A 192 7.43 -11.83 -14.79
N THR A 193 8.68 -11.54 -14.43
CA THR A 193 9.78 -12.52 -14.36
C THR A 193 9.46 -13.67 -13.41
N ARG A 194 9.03 -13.37 -12.17
CA ARG A 194 8.66 -14.40 -11.20
C ARG A 194 7.37 -15.11 -11.57
N LYS A 195 6.40 -14.39 -12.15
CA LYS A 195 5.18 -15.01 -12.67
C LYS A 195 5.53 -16.08 -13.69
N ILE A 196 6.44 -15.80 -14.62
CA ILE A 196 6.91 -16.73 -15.65
C ILE A 196 7.65 -17.92 -15.01
N THR A 197 8.69 -17.70 -14.20
CA THR A 197 9.50 -18.80 -13.65
C THR A 197 8.69 -19.74 -12.76
N TRP A 198 7.79 -19.18 -11.95
CA TRP A 198 6.90 -19.95 -11.10
C TRP A 198 5.89 -20.77 -11.90
N HIS A 199 5.32 -20.21 -12.98
CA HIS A 199 4.39 -20.99 -13.81
C HIS A 199 5.10 -22.07 -14.61
N ALA A 200 6.29 -21.82 -15.16
CA ALA A 200 7.08 -22.86 -15.83
C ALA A 200 7.34 -24.06 -14.89
N ALA A 201 7.74 -23.78 -13.65
CA ALA A 201 7.90 -24.80 -12.60
C ALA A 201 6.57 -25.47 -12.19
N ALA A 202 5.48 -24.71 -12.05
CA ALA A 202 4.17 -25.24 -11.67
C ALA A 202 3.56 -26.13 -12.77
N ILE A 203 3.71 -25.75 -14.04
CA ILE A 203 3.26 -26.53 -15.20
C ILE A 203 4.06 -27.83 -15.31
N LYS A 204 5.39 -27.76 -15.15
CA LYS A 204 6.26 -28.94 -15.10
C LYS A 204 5.84 -29.97 -14.03
N LEU A 205 5.29 -29.48 -12.92
CA LEU A 205 4.82 -30.29 -11.79
C LEU A 205 3.31 -30.61 -11.84
N GLY A 206 2.60 -30.25 -12.91
CA GLY A 206 1.16 -30.49 -13.07
C GLY A 206 0.26 -29.69 -12.11
N LEU A 207 0.79 -28.61 -11.51
CA LEU A 207 0.10 -27.74 -10.55
C LEU A 207 -0.67 -26.58 -11.21
N ALA A 208 -0.27 -26.19 -12.43
CA ALA A 208 -0.92 -25.18 -13.26
C ALA A 208 -1.01 -25.68 -14.71
N GLY A 209 -1.98 -25.17 -15.48
CA GLY A 209 -2.18 -25.54 -16.89
C GLY A 209 -1.71 -24.49 -17.90
N GLU A 210 -1.63 -23.21 -17.50
CA GLU A 210 -1.28 -22.09 -18.38
C GLU A 210 -0.71 -20.92 -17.57
N VAL A 211 0.00 -20.01 -18.25
CA VAL A 211 0.34 -18.67 -17.75
C VAL A 211 -0.26 -17.61 -18.68
N ARG A 212 -0.97 -16.65 -18.08
CA ARG A 212 -1.56 -15.50 -18.79
C ARG A 212 -0.63 -14.30 -18.78
N LEU A 213 -0.30 -13.74 -19.94
CA LEU A 213 0.65 -12.62 -20.08
C LEU A 213 0.05 -11.49 -20.92
N GLY A 214 0.62 -10.29 -20.76
CA GLY A 214 0.28 -9.08 -21.52
C GLY A 214 1.15 -8.98 -22.78
N ASN A 215 1.84 -7.85 -22.95
CA ASN A 215 2.75 -7.65 -24.07
C ASN A 215 4.03 -8.52 -23.91
N LEU A 216 4.29 -9.42 -24.86
CA LEU A 216 5.51 -10.23 -24.90
C LEU A 216 6.70 -9.46 -25.49
N GLU A 217 6.46 -8.44 -26.30
CA GLU A 217 7.49 -7.63 -26.97
C GLU A 217 7.98 -6.47 -26.10
N ALA A 218 7.55 -6.38 -24.83
CA ALA A 218 8.03 -5.35 -23.91
C ALA A 218 9.45 -5.67 -23.42
N GLU A 219 10.40 -4.75 -23.60
CA GLU A 219 11.83 -4.96 -23.31
C GLU A 219 12.32 -4.28 -22.04
N ARG A 220 13.09 -4.97 -21.20
CA ARG A 220 13.58 -4.42 -19.93
C ARG A 220 15.04 -4.84 -19.66
N ASP A 221 15.76 -3.94 -18.99
CA ASP A 221 17.04 -4.24 -18.33
C ASP A 221 16.80 -4.98 -17.00
N TRP A 222 17.08 -6.28 -16.99
CA TRP A 222 16.80 -7.19 -15.87
C TRP A 222 18.08 -7.71 -15.21
N GLY A 223 18.54 -7.01 -14.17
CA GLY A 223 19.67 -7.44 -13.34
C GLY A 223 19.33 -8.37 -12.18
N PHE A 224 20.34 -8.97 -11.57
CA PHE A 224 20.19 -9.76 -10.33
C PHE A 224 20.27 -8.88 -9.09
N ALA A 225 19.36 -9.10 -8.13
CA ALA A 225 19.28 -8.30 -6.90
C ALA A 225 20.55 -8.39 -6.03
N GLY A 226 21.28 -9.51 -6.05
CA GLY A 226 22.54 -9.66 -5.30
C GLY A 226 23.60 -8.65 -5.76
N ASP A 227 23.81 -8.56 -7.06
CA ASP A 227 24.77 -7.63 -7.69
C ASP A 227 24.41 -6.17 -7.38
N TYR A 228 23.11 -5.86 -7.37
CA TYR A 228 22.61 -4.52 -7.02
C TYR A 228 22.84 -4.19 -5.55
N THR A 229 22.67 -5.15 -4.62
CA THR A 229 23.03 -4.93 -3.21
C THR A 229 24.54 -4.80 -3.00
N LYS A 230 25.37 -5.46 -3.82
CA LYS A 230 26.82 -5.24 -3.84
C LYS A 230 27.15 -3.81 -4.31
N ALA A 231 26.46 -3.29 -5.33
CA ALA A 231 26.60 -1.89 -5.75
C ALA A 231 26.27 -0.91 -4.61
N MET A 232 25.14 -1.10 -3.94
CA MET A 232 24.74 -0.27 -2.78
C MET A 232 25.81 -0.26 -1.70
N TRP A 233 26.42 -1.41 -1.39
CA TRP A 233 27.52 -1.49 -0.44
C TRP A 233 28.78 -0.75 -0.94
N LEU A 234 29.16 -0.90 -2.21
CA LEU A 234 30.32 -0.23 -2.81
C LEU A 234 30.21 1.30 -2.80
N MET A 235 29.00 1.85 -3.01
CA MET A 235 28.75 3.29 -2.89
C MET A 235 29.10 3.82 -1.50
N LEU A 236 28.84 3.03 -0.44
CA LEU A 236 29.16 3.40 0.94
C LEU A 236 30.64 3.26 1.31
N GLN A 237 31.48 2.77 0.39
CA GLN A 237 32.93 2.67 0.58
C GLN A 237 33.70 3.85 -0.08
N GLN A 238 32.99 4.81 -0.68
CA GLN A 238 33.63 5.94 -1.38
C GLN A 238 33.95 7.09 -0.43
N ASP A 239 35.09 7.77 -0.65
CA ASP A 239 35.50 8.95 0.13
C ASP A 239 34.59 10.18 -0.10
N GLN A 240 33.87 10.22 -1.22
CA GLN A 240 32.98 11.31 -1.61
C GLN A 240 31.60 10.79 -2.01
N PRO A 241 30.52 11.49 -1.61
CA PRO A 241 29.15 11.12 -1.93
C PRO A 241 28.82 11.35 -3.41
N GLU A 242 28.25 10.35 -4.08
CA GLU A 242 27.88 10.43 -5.50
C GLU A 242 26.67 9.54 -5.85
N ASP A 243 25.88 9.95 -6.84
CA ASP A 243 24.78 9.15 -7.40
C ASP A 243 25.24 8.23 -8.53
N PHE A 244 24.62 7.04 -8.64
CA PHE A 244 24.97 6.04 -9.64
C PHE A 244 23.74 5.39 -10.30
N VAL A 245 23.84 5.16 -11.61
CA VAL A 245 22.95 4.25 -12.34
C VAL A 245 23.50 2.85 -12.18
N ILE A 246 22.68 1.93 -11.67
CA ILE A 246 22.99 0.50 -11.51
C ILE A 246 22.06 -0.28 -12.43
N ALA A 247 22.65 -0.86 -13.47
CA ALA A 247 21.96 -1.41 -14.63
C ALA A 247 22.84 -2.50 -15.29
N THR A 248 22.26 -3.41 -16.05
CA THR A 248 23.05 -4.36 -16.86
C THR A 248 23.48 -3.77 -18.19
N GLY A 249 22.72 -2.80 -18.73
CA GLY A 249 22.93 -2.25 -20.07
C GLY A 249 22.41 -3.14 -21.20
N ALA A 250 21.78 -4.27 -20.88
CA ALA A 250 21.19 -5.19 -21.85
C ALA A 250 19.66 -5.21 -21.74
N ALA A 251 18.97 -4.99 -22.86
CA ALA A 251 17.52 -5.18 -22.95
C ALA A 251 17.19 -6.64 -23.32
N HIS A 252 16.15 -7.18 -22.68
CA HIS A 252 15.54 -8.45 -23.07
C HIS A 252 14.02 -8.33 -23.07
N SER A 253 13.37 -9.01 -24.00
CA SER A 253 11.92 -9.08 -24.13
C SER A 253 11.27 -10.01 -23.11
N VAL A 254 9.99 -9.79 -22.81
CA VAL A 254 9.17 -10.74 -22.03
C VAL A 254 9.09 -12.10 -22.76
N ARG A 255 9.15 -12.11 -24.09
CA ARG A 255 9.27 -13.32 -24.93
C ARG A 255 10.52 -14.14 -24.60
N GLU A 256 11.72 -13.55 -24.62
CA GLU A 256 12.96 -14.23 -24.23
C GLU A 256 12.89 -14.77 -22.79
N CYS A 257 12.28 -14.01 -21.87
CA CYS A 257 12.06 -14.45 -20.49
C CYS A 257 11.21 -15.74 -20.41
N VAL A 258 10.18 -15.85 -21.26
CA VAL A 258 9.34 -17.06 -21.38
C VAL A 258 10.16 -18.19 -21.96
N GLU A 259 10.84 -17.95 -23.08
CA GLU A 259 11.60 -18.98 -23.81
C GLU A 259 12.67 -19.63 -22.94
N ILE A 260 13.51 -18.84 -22.25
CA ILE A 260 14.55 -19.35 -21.34
C ILE A 260 13.94 -20.12 -20.16
N ALA A 261 12.83 -19.62 -19.58
CA ALA A 261 12.22 -20.26 -18.42
C ALA A 261 11.54 -21.60 -18.76
N PHE A 262 10.88 -21.67 -19.92
CA PHE A 262 10.16 -22.85 -20.38
C PHE A 262 11.12 -23.93 -20.90
N ASP A 263 12.18 -23.55 -21.62
CA ASP A 263 13.30 -24.45 -21.97
C ASP A 263 13.92 -25.06 -20.72
N HIS A 264 14.32 -24.24 -19.74
CA HIS A 264 15.01 -24.73 -18.54
C HIS A 264 14.11 -25.60 -17.65
N ALA A 265 12.81 -25.33 -17.57
CA ALA A 265 11.84 -26.22 -16.92
C ALA A 265 11.50 -27.47 -17.76
N GLY A 266 11.85 -27.49 -19.05
CA GLY A 266 11.53 -28.55 -20.00
C GLY A 266 10.01 -28.70 -20.19
N VAL A 267 9.34 -27.62 -20.58
CA VAL A 267 7.90 -27.55 -20.91
C VAL A 267 7.68 -26.76 -22.22
N SER A 268 6.64 -27.10 -22.98
CA SER A 268 6.30 -26.40 -24.23
C SER A 268 5.69 -25.01 -23.97
N ILE A 269 5.91 -24.06 -24.88
CA ILE A 269 5.30 -22.72 -24.82
C ILE A 269 3.87 -22.76 -25.39
N ASP A 270 3.69 -23.43 -26.53
CA ASP A 270 2.49 -23.32 -27.39
C ASP A 270 1.18 -23.72 -26.69
N ASP A 271 1.22 -24.75 -25.84
CA ASP A 271 0.05 -25.26 -25.11
C ASP A 271 -0.24 -24.50 -23.79
N HIS A 272 0.64 -23.57 -23.41
CA HIS A 272 0.74 -23.12 -22.03
C HIS A 272 0.86 -21.60 -21.85
N VAL A 273 1.19 -20.82 -22.89
CA VAL A 273 1.31 -19.35 -22.79
C VAL A 273 0.15 -18.68 -23.51
N VAL A 274 -0.69 -17.98 -22.74
CA VAL A 274 -1.91 -17.33 -23.23
C VAL A 274 -1.75 -15.81 -23.16
N LEU A 275 -1.96 -15.13 -24.28
CA LEU A 275 -2.09 -13.68 -24.32
C LEU A 275 -3.46 -13.27 -23.76
N ASP A 276 -3.47 -12.40 -22.76
CA ASP A 276 -4.69 -11.94 -22.10
C ASP A 276 -4.72 -10.40 -22.05
N PRO A 277 -5.66 -9.75 -22.77
CA PRO A 277 -5.75 -8.29 -22.84
C PRO A 277 -5.88 -7.59 -21.48
N ALA A 278 -6.32 -8.27 -20.42
CA ALA A 278 -6.40 -7.69 -19.08
C ALA A 278 -5.02 -7.39 -18.45
N PHE A 279 -3.92 -7.91 -19.02
CA PHE A 279 -2.55 -7.61 -18.61
C PHE A 279 -1.82 -6.62 -19.55
N LEU A 280 -2.48 -6.12 -20.60
CA LEU A 280 -1.92 -5.05 -21.43
C LEU A 280 -1.96 -3.73 -20.68
N ARG A 281 -0.89 -2.93 -20.82
CA ARG A 281 -0.84 -1.56 -20.32
C ARG A 281 -1.18 -0.60 -21.47
N PRO A 282 -2.20 0.26 -21.33
CA PRO A 282 -2.49 1.33 -22.30
C PRO A 282 -1.36 2.36 -22.47
N ALA A 283 -0.38 2.37 -21.57
CA ALA A 283 0.90 3.03 -21.71
C ALA A 283 2.01 2.04 -21.35
N GLU A 284 2.53 1.34 -22.34
CA GLU A 284 3.75 0.55 -22.17
C GLU A 284 4.97 1.46 -22.36
N VAL A 285 5.96 1.33 -21.48
CA VAL A 285 7.29 1.89 -21.76
C VAL A 285 7.95 0.90 -22.72
N GLU A 286 8.32 1.31 -23.92
CA GLU A 286 8.83 0.37 -24.94
C GLU A 286 10.22 -0.16 -24.53
N HIS A 287 11.18 0.74 -24.31
CA HIS A 287 12.54 0.40 -23.88
C HIS A 287 12.91 1.06 -22.55
N LEU A 288 13.58 0.31 -21.68
CA LEU A 288 14.09 0.79 -20.39
C LEU A 288 15.45 0.12 -20.13
N ILE A 289 16.53 0.84 -20.47
CA ILE A 289 17.93 0.40 -20.45
C ILE A 289 18.75 1.44 -19.68
N GLY A 290 19.65 1.01 -18.78
CA GLY A 290 20.51 1.92 -18.03
C GLY A 290 21.99 1.87 -18.45
N ASP A 291 22.68 3.00 -18.34
CA ASP A 291 24.13 3.08 -18.53
C ASP A 291 24.85 3.09 -17.17
N ALA A 292 25.50 1.97 -16.82
CA ALA A 292 26.26 1.81 -15.58
C ALA A 292 27.74 2.24 -15.71
N SER A 293 28.16 2.90 -16.79
CA SER A 293 29.57 3.27 -17.03
C SER A 293 30.21 4.08 -15.89
N LYS A 294 29.43 4.92 -15.19
CA LYS A 294 29.89 5.64 -14.00
C LYS A 294 30.22 4.69 -12.84
N ALA A 295 29.34 3.72 -12.57
CA ALA A 295 29.52 2.73 -11.50
C ALA A 295 30.73 1.83 -11.79
N LYS A 296 30.90 1.39 -13.04
CA LYS A 296 32.10 0.67 -13.48
C LYS A 296 33.39 1.45 -13.22
N ARG A 297 33.43 2.73 -13.61
CA ARG A 297 34.64 3.56 -13.52
C ARG A 297 35.04 3.92 -12.08
N ILE A 298 34.07 4.20 -11.20
CA ILE A 298 34.33 4.73 -9.84
C ILE A 298 34.24 3.62 -8.79
N LEU A 299 33.17 2.81 -8.82
CA LEU A 299 32.95 1.75 -7.84
C LEU A 299 33.68 0.44 -8.17
N GLY A 300 34.20 0.30 -9.40
CA GLY A 300 34.66 -0.99 -9.92
C GLY A 300 33.52 -2.02 -10.06
N TRP A 301 32.27 -1.56 -10.14
CA TRP A 301 31.09 -2.42 -10.17
C TRP A 301 30.68 -2.80 -11.60
N GLU A 302 30.39 -4.09 -11.80
CA GLU A 302 29.75 -4.66 -12.99
C GLU A 302 28.75 -5.74 -12.53
N PRO A 303 27.70 -6.04 -13.32
CA PRO A 303 26.85 -7.21 -13.07
C PRO A 303 27.64 -8.50 -13.25
N GLU A 304 27.49 -9.44 -12.31
CA GLU A 304 28.14 -10.76 -12.34
C GLU A 304 27.21 -11.84 -12.90
N VAL A 305 25.89 -11.67 -12.72
CA VAL A 305 24.86 -12.60 -13.18
C VAL A 305 24.17 -12.03 -14.43
N ASN A 306 24.30 -12.76 -15.55
CA ASN A 306 23.62 -12.40 -16.80
C ASN A 306 22.13 -12.79 -16.78
N PHE A 307 21.37 -12.31 -17.77
CA PHE A 307 19.92 -12.53 -17.84
C PHE A 307 19.52 -14.02 -17.88
N GLU A 308 20.20 -14.84 -18.68
CA GLU A 308 19.90 -16.27 -18.79
C GLU A 308 20.15 -17.01 -17.45
N GLN A 309 21.30 -16.73 -16.81
CA GLN A 309 21.63 -17.27 -15.49
C GLN A 309 20.60 -16.87 -14.43
N LEU A 310 20.13 -15.62 -14.47
CA LEU A 310 19.10 -15.10 -13.57
C LEU A 310 17.76 -15.86 -13.73
N ILE A 311 17.31 -16.08 -14.97
CA ILE A 311 16.06 -16.81 -15.23
C ILE A 311 16.19 -18.28 -14.85
N ARG A 312 17.28 -18.96 -15.23
CA ARG A 312 17.54 -20.36 -14.83
C ARG A 312 17.56 -20.52 -13.30
N MET A 313 18.27 -19.65 -12.58
CA MET A 313 18.32 -19.62 -11.11
C MET A 313 16.94 -19.43 -10.47
N MET A 314 16.08 -18.60 -11.06
CA MET A 314 14.71 -18.39 -10.57
C MET A 314 13.83 -19.62 -10.78
N VAL A 315 13.92 -20.28 -11.94
CA VAL A 315 13.20 -21.54 -12.23
C VAL A 315 13.64 -22.68 -11.31
N ASP A 316 14.95 -22.88 -11.10
CA ASP A 316 15.47 -23.90 -10.19
C ASP A 316 14.92 -23.74 -8.76
N ALA A 317 14.87 -22.50 -8.27
CA ALA A 317 14.34 -22.19 -6.96
C ALA A 317 12.82 -22.40 -6.86
N ASP A 318 12.05 -22.08 -7.91
CA ASP A 318 10.61 -22.33 -7.97
C ASP A 318 10.28 -23.83 -8.07
N LEU A 319 11.06 -24.60 -8.83
CA LEU A 319 10.98 -26.08 -8.88
C LEU A 319 11.24 -26.69 -7.50
N ALA A 320 12.28 -26.24 -6.80
CA ALA A 320 12.60 -26.71 -5.45
C ALA A 320 11.50 -26.35 -4.43
N LEU A 321 10.96 -25.13 -4.48
CA LEU A 321 9.89 -24.65 -3.61
C LEU A 321 8.58 -25.45 -3.78
N LEU A 322 8.18 -25.69 -5.02
CA LEU A 322 6.95 -26.41 -5.36
C LEU A 322 7.10 -27.93 -5.14
N GLY A 323 8.23 -28.51 -5.50
CA GLY A 323 8.56 -29.91 -5.23
C GLY A 323 8.57 -30.24 -3.73
N ALA A 324 9.15 -29.36 -2.90
CA ALA A 324 9.12 -29.50 -1.45
C ALA A 324 7.71 -29.38 -0.85
N THR A 325 6.81 -28.66 -1.52
CA THR A 325 5.40 -28.53 -1.11
C THR A 325 4.62 -29.82 -1.40
N LEU A 326 4.80 -30.38 -2.61
CA LEU A 326 4.25 -31.67 -3.02
C LEU A 326 4.69 -32.81 -2.10
N GLY A 327 6.00 -32.91 -1.83
CA GLY A 327 6.57 -33.95 -0.96
C GLY A 327 6.11 -33.91 0.50
N ARG A 328 5.47 -32.81 0.94
CA ARG A 328 4.90 -32.64 2.29
C ARG A 328 3.39 -32.87 2.36
N GLY A 329 2.74 -33.28 1.26
CA GLY A 329 1.29 -33.56 1.22
C GLY A 329 0.39 -32.34 1.46
N ARG A 330 0.94 -31.12 1.44
CA ARG A 330 0.14 -29.89 1.47
C ARG A 330 -0.33 -29.58 0.06
N ALA A 331 -1.64 -29.69 -0.17
CA ALA A 331 -2.25 -29.13 -1.36
C ALA A 331 -1.90 -27.63 -1.47
N PRO A 332 -1.47 -27.13 -2.64
CA PRO A 332 -1.18 -25.71 -2.80
C PRO A 332 -2.47 -24.89 -2.62
N LEU A 333 -2.32 -23.68 -2.10
CA LEU A 333 -3.42 -22.71 -1.96
C LEU A 333 -3.96 -22.34 -3.34
N ARG A 334 -5.02 -23.02 -3.78
CA ARG A 334 -5.86 -22.53 -4.88
C ARG A 334 -6.43 -21.17 -4.47
N ARG A 335 -6.25 -20.16 -5.32
CA ARG A 335 -6.97 -18.89 -5.30
C ARG A 335 -7.86 -18.82 -6.53
#